data_AF-B4VXU8-F1
#
_entry.id   AF-B4VXU8-F1
#
_cell.length_a   1.000
_cell.length_b   1.000
_cell.length_c   1.000
_cell.angle_alpha   90.00
_cell.angle_beta   90.00
_cell.angle_gamma   90.00
#
_symmetry.space_group_name_H-M   'P 1'
#
loop_
_entity.id
_entity.type
_entity.pdbx_description
1 polymer ?
#
loop_
_entity_poly.entity_id
_entity_poly.type
_entity_poly.pdbx_seq_one_letter_code
_entity_poly.pdbx_strand_id
1 'polypeptide(L)' 'MDIKLILVVLTILFTVSALIFGTKNGFYDSDNYHGNGSAH' A
#
# COMPACT_ATOMS: atom_id res chain seq x y z
N MET A 1 -8.92 26.03 -8.02
CA MET A 1 -9.21 24.59 -7.92
C MET A 1 -9.66 24.33 -6.49
N ASP A 2 -10.83 23.72 -6.30
CA ASP A 2 -11.40 23.50 -4.95
C ASP A 2 -10.68 22.34 -4.25
N ILE A 3 -10.18 22.58 -3.02
CA ILE A 3 -9.47 21.58 -2.21
C ILE A 3 -10.34 20.35 -1.90
N LYS A 4 -11.66 20.52 -1.77
CA LYS A 4 -12.58 19.41 -1.51
C LYS A 4 -12.58 18.44 -2.67
N LEU A 5 -12.58 18.96 -3.90
CA LEU A 5 -12.55 18.15 -5.12
C LEU A 5 -11.21 17.40 -5.25
N ILE A 6 -10.09 18.08 -4.96
CA ILE A 6 -8.76 17.46 -4.98
C ILE A 6 -8.70 16.28 -3.99
N LEU A 7 -9.19 16.48 -2.77
CA LEU A 7 -9.17 15.43 -1.74
C LEU A 7 -9.98 14.20 -2.17
N VAL A 8 -11.18 14.38 -2.72
CA VAL A 8 -12.01 13.26 -3.19
C VAL A 8 -11.29 12.45 -4.26
N VAL A 9 -10.68 13.11 -5.25
CA VAL A 9 -9.93 12.43 -6.31
C VAL A 9 -8.72 11.68 -5.76
N LEU A 10 -7.93 12.33 -4.89
CA LEU A 10 -6.76 11.71 -4.29
C LEU A 10 -7.12 10.53 -3.38
N THR A 11 -8.21 10.61 -2.63
CA THR A 11 -8.67 9.49 -1.80
C THR A 11 -9.00 8.27 -2.66
N ILE A 12 -9.72 8.43 -3.76
CA ILE A 12 -10.04 7.31 -4.66
C ILE A 12 -8.77 6.69 -5.22
N LEU A 13 -7.85 7.52 -5.74
CA LEU A 13 -6.58 7.06 -6.28
C LEU A 13 -5.73 6.34 -5.23
N PHE A 14 -5.65 6.90 -4.03
CA PHE A 14 -4.92 6.32 -2.90
C PHE A 14 -5.51 4.96 -2.51
N THR A 15 -6.83 4.86 -2.33
CA THR A 15 -7.49 3.61 -1.92
C THR A 15 -7.26 2.50 -2.94
N VAL A 16 -7.49 2.77 -4.22
CA VAL A 16 -7.27 1.75 -5.28
C VAL A 16 -5.79 1.36 -5.34
N SER A 17 -4.88 2.32 -5.27
CA SER A 17 -3.44 2.05 -5.28
C SER A 17 -3.01 1.22 -4.08
N ALA A 18 -3.50 1.54 -2.87
CA ALA A 18 -3.19 0.81 -1.65
C ALA A 18 -3.64 -0.65 -1.74
N LEU A 19 -4.82 -0.91 -2.30
CA LEU A 19 -5.29 -2.27 -2.54
C LEU A 19 -4.41 -3.01 -3.55
N ILE A 20 -4.02 -2.38 -4.65
CA ILE A 20 -3.15 -3.00 -5.66
C ILE A 20 -1.77 -3.30 -5.07
N PHE A 21 -1.11 -2.32 -4.45
CA PHE A 21 0.24 -2.50 -3.90
C PHE A 21 0.26 -3.42 -2.68
N GLY A 22 -0.83 -3.49 -1.90
CA GLY A 22 -0.97 -4.44 -0.81
C GLY A 22 -0.94 -5.90 -1.26
N THR A 23 -1.32 -6.20 -2.52
CA THR A 23 -1.23 -7.56 -3.09
C THR A 23 0.13 -7.86 -3.73
N LYS A 24 0.97 -6.84 -3.93
CA LYS A 24 2.24 -6.94 -4.66
C LYS A 24 3.42 -6.88 -3.70
N ASN A 25 3.57 -7.92 -2.90
CA ASN A 25 4.71 -8.14 -2.04
C ASN A 25 5.68 -9.17 -2.64
N GLY A 26 6.88 -9.31 -2.10
CA GLY A 26 7.86 -10.27 -2.60
C GLY A 26 8.85 -10.73 -1.55
N PHE A 27 9.56 -9.81 -0.92
CA PHE A 27 10.61 -10.18 0.04
C PHE A 27 10.06 -10.95 1.23
N TYR A 28 9.01 -10.44 1.89
CA TYR A 28 8.42 -11.05 3.09
C TYR A 28 7.73 -12.41 2.83
N ASP A 29 7.41 -12.72 1.58
CA ASP A 29 6.80 -14.01 1.18
C ASP A 29 7.82 -14.96 0.53
N SER A 30 9.11 -14.59 0.52
CA SER A 30 10.18 -15.39 -0.08
C SER A 30 10.93 -16.23 0.95
N ASP A 31 11.60 -17.28 0.48
CA ASP A 31 12.47 -18.13 1.31
C ASP A 31 13.64 -17.37 1.95
N ASN A 32 13.96 -16.17 1.48
CA ASN A 32 15.01 -15.33 2.04
C ASN A 32 14.55 -14.58 3.30
N TYR A 33 13.25 -14.60 3.61
CA TYR A 33 12.70 -13.96 4.79
C TYR A 33 12.60 -14.94 5.95
N HIS A 34 13.40 -14.68 6.99
CA HIS A 34 13.50 -15.55 8.17
C HIS A 34 12.83 -14.96 9.41
N GLY A 35 12.17 -13.81 9.28
CA GLY A 35 11.50 -13.10 10.37
C GLY A 35 9.99 -13.35 10.41
N ASN A 36 9.30 -12.67 11.33
CA ASN A 36 7.84 -12.75 11.49
C ASN A 36 7.10 -11.47 11.07
N GLY A 37 7.78 -10.56 10.37
CA GLY A 37 7.28 -9.25 9.98
C GLY A 37 7.61 -8.13 10.97
N SER A 38 8.38 -8.39 12.03
CA SER A 38 8.71 -7.40 13.07
C SER A 38 10.21 -7.34 13.38
N ALA A 39 10.61 -6.33 14.15
CA ALA A 39 12.02 -6.07 14.49
C ALA A 39 12.53 -6.89 15.70
N HIS A 40 11.74 -7.86 16.17
CA HIS A 40 12.01 -8.62 17.38
C HIS A 40 12.74 -9.93 17.08
#